data_AF-A0A7V6RI01-F1
#
_entry.id   AF-A0A7V6RI01-F1
#
_cell.length_a   1.000
_cell.length_b   1.000
_cell.length_c   1.000
_cell.angle_alpha   90.00
_cell.angle_beta   90.00
_cell.angle_gamma   90.00
#
_symmetry.space_group_name_H-M   'P 1'
#
loop_
_entity.id
_entity.type
_entity.pdbx_description
1 polymer ?
#
loop_
_entity_poly.entity_id
_entity_poly.type
_entity_poly.pdbx_seq_one_letter_code
_entity_poly.pdbx_strand_id
1 'polypeptide(L)'
;MKTLAKKPWITKITEYPDKKLCWFLFVIAILLYLPTITFDYTLDDALVMTGNKYTQQGIKGTKDIFTHDLFEGFFGEGKQIVAGGRYRPFTQFIFAIQKELFGFKSWIGHLTNILSYALLMVILFLTIKALLAFPPFNNENAKLIAFISTLLYLFHPIHTEV
;
A
#
# COMPACT_ATOMS: atom_id res chain seq x y z
N MET A 1 -20.40 26.21 30.98
CA MET A 1 -19.65 25.96 29.72
C MET A 1 -18.46 25.08 30.03
N LYS A 2 -18.47 23.81 29.60
CA LYS A 2 -17.26 22.97 29.66
C LYS A 2 -16.29 23.49 28.61
N THR A 3 -15.14 23.98 29.05
CA THR A 3 -14.04 24.39 28.19
C THR A 3 -13.66 23.20 27.30
N LEU A 4 -13.82 23.34 25.99
CA LEU A 4 -13.30 22.38 25.02
C LEU A 4 -11.78 22.40 25.14
N ALA A 5 -11.23 21.43 25.87
CA ALA A 5 -9.79 21.27 25.99
C ALA A 5 -9.22 21.16 24.56
N LYS A 6 -8.31 22.08 24.21
CA LYS A 6 -7.55 22.00 22.96
C LYS A 6 -6.70 20.72 23.01
N LYS A 7 -7.24 19.60 22.52
CA LYS A 7 -6.43 18.42 22.27
C LYS A 7 -5.46 18.79 21.13
N PRO A 8 -4.14 18.71 21.34
CA PRO A 8 -3.22 18.84 20.23
C PRO A 8 -3.56 17.76 19.21
N TRP A 9 -3.69 18.15 17.94
CA TRP A 9 -4.04 17.22 16.85
C TRP A 9 -2.96 16.15 16.65
N ILE A 10 -1.76 16.39 17.18
CA ILE A 10 -0.61 15.51 17.15
C ILE A 10 -0.46 14.90 18.54
N THR A 11 -0.96 13.68 18.71
CA THR A 11 -0.59 12.83 19.84
C THR A 11 0.78 12.23 19.57
N LYS A 12 1.63 12.10 20.60
CA LYS A 12 2.90 11.39 20.42
C LYS A 12 2.59 9.94 20.02
N ILE A 13 3.37 9.37 19.10
CA ILE A 13 3.24 7.95 18.70
C ILE A 13 3.26 7.01 19.91
N THR A 14 4.03 7.37 20.95
CA THR A 14 4.12 6.61 22.21
C THR A 14 2.84 6.59 23.05
N GLU A 15 1.97 7.58 22.85
CA GLU A 15 0.68 7.80 23.54
C GLU A 15 -0.51 7.26 22.73
N TYR A 16 -0.26 6.68 21.56
CA TYR A 16 -1.30 6.18 20.69
C TYR A 16 -2.03 4.99 21.34
N PRO A 17 -3.38 4.98 21.38
CA PRO A 17 -4.13 3.89 21.98
C PRO A 17 -3.85 2.58 21.24
N ASP A 18 -3.77 1.47 21.98
CA ASP A 18 -3.55 0.11 21.44
C ASP A 18 -2.24 -0.10 20.66
N LYS A 19 -1.20 0.71 20.92
CA LYS A 19 0.11 0.61 20.26
C LYS A 19 0.70 -0.81 20.20
N LYS A 20 0.45 -1.64 21.22
CA LYS A 20 0.92 -3.04 21.24
C LYS A 20 0.27 -3.87 20.13
N LEU A 21 -1.04 -3.69 19.89
CA LEU A 21 -1.76 -4.36 18.82
C LEU A 21 -1.33 -3.82 17.46
N CYS A 22 -1.12 -2.51 17.32
CA CYS A 22 -0.59 -1.93 16.08
C CYS A 22 0.79 -2.52 15.72
N TRP A 23 1.71 -2.59 16.70
CA TRP A 23 3.02 -3.20 16.49
C TRP A 23 2.92 -4.70 16.17
N PHE A 24 2.03 -5.41 16.86
CA PHE A 24 1.78 -6.83 16.58
C PHE A 24 1.32 -7.03 15.12
N LEU A 25 0.32 -6.27 14.67
CA LEU A 25 -0.20 -6.33 13.29
C LEU A 25 0.87 -5.95 12.25
N PHE A 26 1.65 -4.91 12.54
CA PHE A 26 2.73 -4.48 11.67
C PHE A 26 3.81 -5.56 11.50
N VAL A 27 4.28 -6.14 12.62
CA VAL A 27 5.33 -7.17 12.60
C VAL A 27 4.82 -8.47 11.97
N ILE A 28 3.60 -8.91 12.30
CA ILE A 28 3.08 -10.17 11.74
C ILE A 28 2.83 -10.05 10.23
N ALA A 29 2.40 -8.88 9.74
CA ALA A 29 2.28 -8.62 8.30
C ALA A 29 3.64 -8.68 7.60
N ILE A 30 4.70 -8.11 8.19
CA ILE A 30 6.06 -8.23 7.66
C ILE A 30 6.47 -9.69 7.61
N LEU A 31 6.36 -10.42 8.73
CA LEU A 31 6.81 -11.81 8.81
C LEU A 31 6.09 -12.72 7.80
N LEU A 32 4.80 -12.49 7.57
CA LEU A 32 4.01 -13.28 6.63
C LEU A 32 4.51 -13.15 5.18
N TYR A 33 4.87 -11.94 4.75
CA TYR A 33 5.28 -11.65 3.38
C TYR A 33 6.79 -11.50 3.19
N LEU A 34 7.59 -11.55 4.27
CA LEU A 34 9.05 -11.46 4.21
C LEU A 34 9.68 -12.47 3.24
N PRO A 35 9.20 -13.74 3.11
CA PRO A 35 9.75 -14.67 2.14
C PRO A 35 9.71 -14.16 0.69
N THR A 36 8.78 -13.26 0.35
CA THR A 36 8.67 -12.70 -1.02
C THR A 36 9.84 -11.79 -1.39
N ILE A 37 10.66 -11.36 -0.43
CA ILE A 37 11.79 -10.45 -0.68
C ILE A 37 12.85 -11.06 -1.61
N THR A 38 12.93 -12.40 -1.69
CA THR A 38 13.86 -13.13 -2.54
C THR A 38 13.27 -13.52 -3.88
N PHE A 39 12.02 -13.15 -4.17
CA PHE A 39 11.39 -13.48 -5.44
C PHE A 39 11.84 -12.52 -6.54
N ASP A 40 11.68 -12.96 -7.78
CA ASP A 40 11.91 -12.15 -8.97
C ASP A 40 10.61 -11.50 -9.44
N TYR A 41 10.75 -10.55 -10.35
CA TYR A 41 9.61 -9.96 -11.05
C TYR A 41 8.85 -11.02 -11.85
N THR A 42 7.54 -10.83 -11.92
CA THR A 42 6.60 -11.67 -12.65
C THR A 42 6.30 -11.11 -14.05
N LEU A 43 5.47 -11.82 -14.83
CA LEU A 43 5.19 -11.48 -16.22
C LEU A 43 4.66 -10.04 -16.39
N ASP A 44 3.73 -9.60 -15.54
CA ASP A 44 3.08 -8.29 -15.66
C ASP A 44 3.99 -7.12 -15.28
N ASP A 45 5.03 -7.36 -14.46
CA ASP A 45 6.02 -6.34 -14.11
C ASP A 45 6.78 -5.87 -15.35
N ALA A 46 6.93 -6.71 -16.37
CA ALA A 46 7.55 -6.31 -17.63
C ALA A 46 6.72 -5.26 -18.38
N LEU A 47 5.40 -5.33 -18.31
CA LEU A 47 4.49 -4.40 -19.00
C LEU A 47 4.52 -3.00 -18.38
N VAL A 48 4.71 -2.91 -17.07
CA VAL A 48 4.59 -1.65 -16.32
C VAL A 48 5.95 -1.08 -15.90
N MET A 49 6.97 -1.92 -15.72
CA MET A 49 8.25 -1.52 -15.15
C MET A 49 9.38 -1.66 -16.17
N THR A 50 9.81 -2.88 -16.46
CA THR A 50 11.08 -3.12 -17.17
C THR A 50 10.95 -2.88 -18.68
N GLY A 51 9.79 -3.08 -19.28
CA GLY A 51 9.53 -2.80 -20.71
C GLY A 51 8.79 -1.48 -20.96
N ASN A 52 8.44 -0.73 -19.92
CA ASN A 52 7.65 0.50 -20.07
C ASN A 52 8.54 1.73 -20.19
N LYS A 53 8.51 2.41 -21.35
CA LYS A 53 9.36 3.58 -21.61
C LYS A 53 9.16 4.71 -20.60
N TYR A 54 7.93 4.93 -20.12
CA TYR A 54 7.63 6.02 -19.19
C TYR A 54 8.21 5.74 -17.80
N THR A 55 8.14 4.49 -17.34
CA THR A 55 8.74 4.09 -16.05
C THR A 55 10.27 4.08 -16.12
N GLN A 56 10.85 3.67 -17.26
CA GLN A 56 12.30 3.67 -17.47
C GLN A 56 12.93 5.07 -17.43
N GLN A 57 12.16 6.12 -17.73
CA GLN A 57 12.62 7.52 -17.68
C GLN A 57 12.72 8.09 -16.25
N GLY A 58 12.35 7.31 -15.23
CA GLY A 58 12.41 7.73 -13.84
C GLY A 58 11.54 8.96 -13.59
N ILE A 59 12.05 9.93 -12.83
CA ILE A 59 11.28 11.15 -12.48
C ILE A 59 10.93 11.98 -13.72
N LYS A 60 11.72 11.92 -14.80
CA LYS A 60 11.42 12.66 -16.04
C LYS A 60 10.14 12.16 -16.74
N GLY A 61 9.80 10.88 -16.56
CA GLY A 61 8.59 10.27 -17.13
C GLY A 61 7.29 10.65 -16.39
N THR A 62 7.35 11.43 -15.31
CA THR A 62 6.18 11.74 -14.46
C THR A 62 5.01 12.31 -15.26
N LYS A 63 5.26 13.26 -16.17
CA LYS A 63 4.18 13.85 -16.97
C LYS A 63 3.46 12.76 -17.76
N ASP A 64 4.20 11.91 -18.44
CA ASP A 64 3.63 10.87 -19.30
C ASP A 64 2.87 9.82 -18.48
N ILE A 65 3.40 9.41 -17.33
CA ILE A 65 2.75 8.47 -16.40
C ILE A 65 1.37 8.97 -15.97
N PHE A 66 1.21 10.28 -15.77
CA PHE A 66 -0.04 10.86 -15.28
C PHE A 66 -1.05 11.24 -16.37
N THR A 67 -0.64 11.24 -17.64
CA THR A 67 -1.50 11.65 -18.77
C THR A 67 -1.84 10.53 -19.75
N HIS A 68 -1.19 9.38 -19.66
CA HIS A 68 -1.36 8.26 -20.61
C HIS A 68 -1.89 7.00 -19.94
N ASP A 69 -2.27 6.03 -20.77
CA ASP A 69 -2.60 4.68 -20.31
C ASP A 69 -1.37 3.97 -19.73
N LEU A 70 -1.58 3.16 -18.69
CA LEU A 70 -0.53 2.39 -18.02
C LEU A 70 0.39 1.62 -18.98
N PHE A 71 -0.17 1.01 -20.02
CA PHE A 71 0.56 0.14 -20.95
C PHE A 71 1.02 0.84 -22.23
N GLU A 72 0.66 2.10 -22.43
CA GLU A 72 1.03 2.85 -23.64
C GLU A 72 2.55 2.94 -23.79
N GLY A 73 3.28 3.08 -22.67
CA GLY A 73 4.73 3.09 -22.67
C GLY A 73 5.39 1.76 -23.07
N PHE A 74 4.66 0.65 -23.06
CA PHE A 74 5.12 -0.68 -23.48
C PHE A 74 4.70 -0.99 -24.92
N PHE A 75 3.42 -0.77 -25.28
CA PHE A 75 2.90 -1.12 -26.60
C PHE A 75 3.19 -0.08 -27.69
N GLY A 76 3.45 1.16 -27.29
CA GLY A 76 3.64 2.31 -28.18
C GLY A 76 2.43 3.26 -28.19
N GLU A 77 2.70 4.51 -28.53
CA GLU A 77 1.72 5.61 -28.47
C GLU A 77 0.48 5.30 -29.31
N GLY A 78 -0.70 5.53 -28.73
CA GLY A 78 -1.99 5.31 -29.38
C GLY A 78 -2.40 3.84 -29.61
N LYS A 79 -1.59 2.85 -29.19
CA LYS A 79 -1.96 1.42 -29.31
C LYS A 79 -2.78 0.95 -28.11
N GLN A 80 -4.08 0.86 -28.29
CA GLN A 80 -5.02 0.27 -27.33
C GLN A 80 -5.23 -1.21 -27.67
N ILE A 81 -4.28 -2.07 -27.27
CA ILE A 81 -4.31 -3.52 -27.57
C ILE A 81 -5.31 -4.27 -26.67
N VAL A 82 -5.77 -3.62 -25.61
CA VAL A 82 -6.66 -4.19 -24.61
C VAL A 82 -7.73 -3.16 -24.25
N ALA A 83 -9.00 -3.59 -24.26
CA ALA A 83 -10.13 -2.70 -23.98
C ALA A 83 -10.08 -2.13 -22.55
N GLY A 84 -10.55 -0.89 -22.40
CA GLY A 84 -10.63 -0.17 -21.11
C GLY A 84 -9.28 0.43 -20.71
N GLY A 85 -9.18 1.76 -20.81
CA GLY A 85 -8.00 2.49 -20.36
C GLY A 85 -7.68 2.19 -18.88
N ARG A 86 -6.43 1.88 -18.58
CA ARG A 86 -5.89 1.56 -17.26
C ARG A 86 -5.21 2.79 -16.69
N TYR A 87 -5.89 3.50 -15.81
CA TYR A 87 -5.31 4.65 -15.12
C TYR A 87 -4.81 4.28 -13.72
N ARG A 88 -3.50 4.04 -13.57
CA ARG A 88 -2.82 3.71 -12.30
C ARG A 88 -1.51 4.51 -12.11
N PRO A 89 -1.55 5.84 -12.26
CA PRO A 89 -0.35 6.66 -12.39
C PRO A 89 0.53 6.63 -11.13
N PHE A 90 -0.07 6.59 -9.94
CA PHE A 90 0.70 6.67 -8.70
C PHE A 90 1.54 5.42 -8.45
N THR A 91 1.01 4.23 -8.75
CA THR A 91 1.76 2.97 -8.65
C THR A 91 2.94 2.98 -9.63
N GLN A 92 2.69 3.34 -10.89
CA GLN A 92 3.73 3.43 -11.91
C GLN A 92 4.79 4.49 -11.56
N PHE A 93 4.37 5.62 -10.99
CA PHE A 93 5.27 6.67 -10.52
C PHE A 93 6.19 6.21 -9.39
N ILE A 94 5.69 5.42 -8.43
CA ILE A 94 6.55 4.79 -7.41
C ILE A 94 7.60 3.89 -8.07
N PHE A 95 7.23 3.09 -9.08
CA PHE A 95 8.20 2.27 -9.81
C PHE A 95 9.24 3.12 -10.54
N ALA A 96 8.85 4.27 -11.10
CA ALA A 96 9.76 5.21 -11.74
C ALA A 96 10.75 5.83 -10.74
N ILE A 97 10.29 6.19 -9.53
CA ILE A 97 11.16 6.64 -8.44
C ILE A 97 12.13 5.52 -8.03
N GLN A 98 11.64 4.29 -7.84
CA GLN A 98 12.49 3.16 -7.48
C GLN A 98 13.56 2.89 -8.55
N LYS A 99 13.20 3.03 -9.82
CA LYS A 99 14.13 2.94 -10.94
C LYS A 99 15.22 4.00 -10.85
N GLU A 100 14.85 5.27 -10.68
CA GLU A 100 15.79 6.40 -10.57
C GLU A 100 16.79 6.20 -9.40
N LEU A 101 16.28 5.80 -8.24
CA LEU A 101 17.08 5.73 -7.01
C LEU A 101 17.94 4.48 -6.90
N PHE A 102 17.45 3.33 -7.39
CA PHE A 102 18.06 2.05 -7.05
C PHE A 102 18.36 1.14 -8.24
N GLY A 103 17.80 1.43 -9.42
CA GLY A 103 17.71 0.49 -10.54
C GLY A 103 16.77 -0.67 -10.18
N PHE A 104 15.98 -1.19 -11.13
CA PHE A 104 14.98 -2.24 -10.88
C PHE A 104 15.56 -3.48 -10.20
N LYS A 105 15.49 -3.51 -8.88
CA LYS A 105 15.89 -4.61 -8.01
C LYS A 105 14.62 -5.14 -7.38
N SER A 106 14.26 -6.39 -7.68
CA SER A 106 13.03 -7.03 -7.21
C SER A 106 12.84 -6.87 -5.71
N TRP A 107 13.89 -7.14 -4.92
CA TRP A 107 13.85 -7.02 -3.46
C TRP A 107 13.42 -5.63 -2.94
N ILE A 108 13.69 -4.54 -3.68
CA ILE A 108 13.27 -3.18 -3.30
C ILE A 108 11.78 -2.99 -3.52
N GLY A 109 11.27 -3.50 -4.64
CA GLY A 109 9.83 -3.54 -4.91
C GLY A 109 9.10 -4.35 -3.85
N HIS A 110 9.59 -5.56 -3.56
CA HIS A 110 9.02 -6.43 -2.52
C HIS A 110 9.08 -5.78 -1.15
N LEU A 111 10.21 -5.20 -0.74
CA LEU A 111 10.32 -4.48 0.53
C LEU A 111 9.32 -3.31 0.62
N THR A 112 9.17 -2.55 -0.47
CA THR A 112 8.20 -1.43 -0.52
C THR A 112 6.77 -1.95 -0.33
N ASN A 113 6.41 -3.06 -0.99
CA ASN A 113 5.09 -3.67 -0.86
C ASN A 113 4.85 -4.24 0.55
N ILE A 114 5.83 -4.95 1.12
CA ILE A 114 5.75 -5.51 2.47
C ILE A 114 5.53 -4.40 3.51
N LEU A 115 6.32 -3.32 3.45
CA LEU A 115 6.18 -2.20 4.39
C LEU A 115 4.87 -1.44 4.20
N SER A 116 4.44 -1.24 2.95
CA SER A 116 3.15 -0.61 2.63
C SER A 116 1.98 -1.44 3.15
N TYR A 117 2.02 -2.76 2.98
CA TYR A 117 1.00 -3.66 3.47
C TYR A 117 0.96 -3.74 5.00
N ALA A 118 2.12 -3.81 5.66
CA ALA A 118 2.22 -3.76 7.11
C ALA A 118 1.65 -2.46 7.69
N LEU A 119 1.93 -1.33 7.04
CA LEU A 119 1.34 -0.04 7.39
C LEU A 119 -0.17 -0.01 7.14
N LEU A 120 -0.64 -0.59 6.03
CA LEU A 120 -2.06 -0.73 5.71
C LEU A 120 -2.81 -1.50 6.81
N MET A 121 -2.24 -2.57 7.37
CA MET A 121 -2.86 -3.31 8.47
C MET A 121 -3.08 -2.44 9.71
N VAL A 122 -2.09 -1.60 10.05
CA VAL A 122 -2.22 -0.64 11.15
C VAL A 122 -3.32 0.37 10.85
N ILE A 123 -3.32 0.97 9.65
CA ILE A 123 -4.32 1.96 9.26
C ILE A 123 -5.73 1.35 9.25
N LEU A 124 -5.87 0.12 8.75
CA LEU A 124 -7.14 -0.61 8.70
C LEU A 124 -7.71 -0.84 10.09
N PHE A 125 -6.90 -1.37 11.02
CA PHE A 125 -7.29 -1.57 12.41
C PHE A 125 -7.77 -0.26 13.06
N LEU A 126 -7.02 0.82 12.88
CA LEU A 126 -7.35 2.13 13.46
C LEU A 126 -8.61 2.73 12.85
N THR A 127 -8.79 2.55 11.53
CA THR A 127 -9.95 3.03 10.80
C THR A 127 -11.21 2.30 11.25
N ILE A 128 -11.20 0.96 11.26
CA ILE A 128 -12.38 0.16 11.70
C ILE A 128 -12.71 0.48 13.15
N LYS A 129 -11.70 0.55 14.02
CA LYS A 129 -11.92 0.89 15.43
C LYS A 129 -12.55 2.28 15.56
N ALA A 130 -12.04 3.28 14.85
CA ALA A 130 -12.60 4.64 14.87
C ALA A 130 -14.04 4.68 14.37
N LEU A 131 -14.36 3.92 13.31
CA LEU A 131 -15.70 3.79 12.75
C LEU A 131 -16.67 2.99 13.63
N LEU A 132 -16.19 2.26 14.65
CA LEU A 132 -17.05 1.51 15.57
C LEU A 132 -17.01 2.06 17.00
N ALA A 133 -16.21 3.10 17.28
CA ALA A 133 -16.07 3.65 18.63
C ALA A 133 -17.28 4.51 19.08
N PHE A 134 -18.44 4.34 18.46
CA PHE A 134 -19.69 5.04 18.78
C PHE A 134 -20.87 4.05 18.95
N PRO A 135 -21.96 4.46 19.64
CA PRO A 135 -23.12 3.59 19.87
C PRO A 135 -23.69 2.99 18.58
N PRO A 136 -24.09 1.71 18.57
CA PRO A 136 -24.37 0.85 19.73
C PRO A 136 -23.12 0.18 20.33
N PHE A 137 -21.95 0.37 19.74
CA PHE A 137 -20.71 -0.23 20.21
C PHE A 137 -20.00 0.65 21.25
N ASN A 138 -19.19 0.00 22.08
CA ASN A 138 -18.26 0.67 22.98
C ASN A 138 -16.83 0.47 22.48
N ASN A 139 -15.87 1.17 23.09
CA ASN A 139 -14.47 1.14 22.66
C ASN A 139 -13.83 -0.27 22.72
N GLU A 140 -14.28 -1.13 23.64
CA GLU A 140 -13.75 -2.50 23.77
C GLU A 140 -14.28 -3.41 22.66
N ASN A 141 -15.58 -3.37 22.38
CA ASN A 141 -16.20 -4.10 21.28
C ASN A 141 -15.64 -3.64 19.92
N ALA A 142 -15.50 -2.32 19.73
CA ALA A 142 -14.91 -1.74 18.53
C ALA A 142 -13.48 -2.23 18.30
N LYS A 143 -12.67 -2.27 19.36
CA LYS A 143 -11.29 -2.77 19.32
C LYS A 143 -11.24 -4.26 18.95
N LEU A 144 -12.09 -5.09 19.56
CA LEU A 144 -12.14 -6.52 19.28
C LEU A 144 -12.53 -6.79 17.83
N ILE A 145 -13.60 -6.17 17.35
CA ILE A 145 -14.09 -6.32 15.97
C ILE A 145 -13.02 -5.85 14.99
N ALA A 146 -12.45 -4.66 15.20
CA ALA A 146 -11.39 -4.13 14.34
C ALA A 146 -10.18 -5.06 14.26
N PHE A 147 -9.76 -5.63 15.40
CA PHE A 147 -8.63 -6.54 15.46
C PHE A 147 -8.91 -7.83 14.69
N ILE A 148 -10.06 -8.48 14.93
CA ILE A 148 -10.43 -9.72 14.23
C ILE A 148 -10.59 -9.47 12.73
N SER A 149 -11.30 -8.42 12.32
CA SER A 149 -11.45 -8.07 10.90
C SER A 149 -10.09 -7.83 10.22
N THR A 150 -9.17 -7.14 10.90
CA THR A 150 -7.83 -6.90 10.36
C THR A 150 -7.03 -8.19 10.25
N LEU A 151 -7.11 -9.11 11.23
CA LEU A 151 -6.45 -10.41 11.14
C LEU A 151 -7.01 -11.26 9.98
N LEU A 152 -8.34 -11.30 9.82
CA LEU A 152 -8.96 -12.02 8.70
C LEU A 152 -8.50 -11.47 7.36
N TYR A 153 -8.38 -10.15 7.22
CA TYR A 153 -7.85 -9.51 6.02
C TYR A 153 -6.35 -9.82 5.82
N LEU A 154 -5.55 -9.73 6.89
CA LEU A 154 -4.10 -9.96 6.87
C LEU A 154 -3.74 -11.34 6.31
N PHE A 155 -4.48 -12.37 6.72
CA PHE A 155 -4.27 -13.76 6.29
C PHE A 155 -5.10 -14.17 5.07
N HIS A 156 -5.84 -13.24 4.44
CA HIS A 156 -6.73 -13.60 3.34
C HIS A 156 -5.94 -14.06 2.10
N PRO A 157 -6.21 -15.25 1.53
CA PRO A 157 -5.41 -15.83 0.46
C PRO A 157 -5.45 -15.04 -0.86
N ILE A 158 -6.46 -14.18 -1.04
CA ILE A 158 -6.56 -13.26 -2.19
C ILE A 158 -5.31 -12.37 -2.37
N HIS A 159 -4.53 -12.15 -1.30
CA HIS A 159 -3.30 -11.36 -1.35
C HIS A 159 -2.10 -12.12 -1.92
N THR A 160 -2.25 -13.43 -2.12
CA THR A 160 -1.23 -14.33 -2.67
C THR A 160 -1.67 -15.01 -3.96
N GLU A 161 -2.90 -14.74 -4.42
CA GLU A 161 -3.41 -15.22 -5.71
C GLU A 161 -2.72 -14.45 -6.85
N VAL A 162 -2.32 -15.18 -7.89
CA VAL A 162 -1.68 -14.68 -9.11
C VAL A 162 -2.52 -15.07 -10.30
#